data_AF-A0A0Q5M2F1-F1
#
_entry.id   AF-A0A0Q5M2F1-F1
#
_cell.length_a   1.000
_cell.length_b   1.000
_cell.length_c   1.000
_cell.angle_alpha   90.00
_cell.angle_beta   90.00
_cell.angle_gamma   90.00
#
_symmetry.space_group_name_H-M   'P 1'
#
loop_
_entity.id
_entity.type
_entity.pdbx_description
1 polymer ?
#
loop_
_entity_poly.entity_id
_entity_poly.type
_entity_poly.pdbx_seq_one_letter_code
_entity_poly.pdbx_strand_id
1 'polypeptide(L)'
;MSASWHPVANAQPTEWLLSQGALGTPYAVVRRFAFGDPNRPDIWFRVVTWAPRSEGRELIGWCRTLEAATAVAWDHRCAAESWRHHMAKRRSDTATMAAQRPSAAELVRFYRAALASQGARALRPSLSRATMGP
;
A
#
# COMPACT_ATOMS: atom_id res chain seq x y z
N MET A 1 -23.91 -21.94 36.46
CA MET A 1 -23.78 -21.92 34.98
C MET A 1 -22.48 -21.20 34.65
N SER A 2 -21.40 -21.94 34.39
CA SER A 2 -20.09 -21.33 34.05
C SER A 2 -20.15 -20.85 32.61
N ALA A 3 -20.00 -19.54 32.38
CA ALA A 3 -19.82 -19.03 31.03
C ALA A 3 -18.56 -19.69 30.44
N SER A 4 -18.72 -20.40 29.32
CA SER A 4 -17.61 -20.98 28.57
C SER A 4 -16.81 -19.83 27.97
N TRP A 5 -15.79 -19.37 28.70
CA TRP A 5 -14.78 -18.47 28.16
C TRP A 5 -14.17 -19.15 26.94
N HIS A 6 -14.49 -18.63 25.76
CA HIS A 6 -14.00 -19.15 24.49
C HIS A 6 -13.39 -17.98 23.72
N PRO A 7 -12.12 -18.06 23.27
CA PRO A 7 -11.41 -16.93 22.70
C PRO A 7 -12.07 -16.34 21.44
N VAL A 8 -12.85 -17.15 20.70
CA VAL A 8 -13.67 -16.68 19.57
C VAL A 8 -14.75 -15.66 19.97
N ALA A 9 -15.26 -15.70 21.22
CA ALA A 9 -16.27 -14.75 21.68
C ALA A 9 -15.74 -13.31 21.79
N ASN A 10 -14.42 -13.13 21.85
CA ASN A 10 -13.73 -11.84 21.85
C ASN A 10 -13.10 -11.49 20.49
N ALA A 11 -13.20 -12.37 19.50
CA ALA A 11 -12.64 -12.13 18.18
C ALA A 11 -13.53 -11.14 17.41
N GLN A 12 -13.07 -9.90 17.25
CA GLN A 12 -13.75 -8.95 16.37
C GLN A 12 -13.21 -9.07 14.94
N PRO A 13 -14.06 -9.35 13.94
CA PRO A 13 -13.66 -9.35 12.54
C PRO A 13 -13.42 -7.90 12.08
N THR A 14 -12.23 -7.38 12.35
CA THR A 14 -11.80 -6.06 11.84
C THR A 14 -10.85 -6.26 10.67
N GLU A 15 -11.43 -6.80 9.58
CA GLU A 15 -10.81 -6.92 8.27
C GLU A 15 -11.58 -6.05 7.28
N TRP A 16 -10.86 -5.27 6.49
CA TRP A 16 -11.40 -4.48 5.39
C TRP A 16 -10.79 -4.97 4.08
N LEU A 17 -11.65 -5.26 3.11
CA LEU A 17 -11.27 -5.54 1.73
C LEU A 17 -11.39 -4.23 0.93
N LEU A 18 -10.28 -3.79 0.34
CA LEU A 18 -10.27 -2.54 -0.43
C LEU A 18 -10.44 -2.83 -1.91
N SER A 19 -11.43 -2.18 -2.52
CA SER A 19 -11.80 -2.28 -3.94
C SER A 19 -11.98 -0.89 -4.54
N GLN A 20 -11.80 -0.75 -5.85
CA GLN A 20 -12.13 0.49 -6.55
C GLN A 20 -13.61 0.50 -6.91
N GLY A 21 -14.42 1.16 -6.08
CA GLY A 21 -15.88 1.13 -6.20
C GLY A 21 -16.49 -0.21 -5.77
N ALA A 22 -17.83 -0.29 -5.76
CA ALA A 22 -18.57 -1.42 -5.22
C ALA A 22 -18.36 -2.75 -5.98
N LEU A 23 -18.04 -2.68 -7.27
CA LEU A 23 -17.84 -3.84 -8.15
C LEU A 23 -16.38 -4.02 -8.58
N GLY A 24 -15.46 -3.21 -8.06
CA GLY A 24 -14.05 -3.26 -8.45
C GLY A 24 -13.35 -4.52 -7.95
N THR A 25 -12.36 -4.98 -8.72
CA THR A 25 -11.44 -6.02 -8.26
C THR A 25 -10.74 -5.56 -6.98
N PRO A 26 -10.74 -6.37 -5.91
CA PRO A 26 -10.04 -6.02 -4.69
C PRO A 26 -8.54 -5.90 -4.94
N TYR A 27 -7.90 -4.93 -4.28
CA TYR A 27 -6.48 -4.66 -4.45
C TYR A 27 -5.68 -4.78 -3.15
N ALA A 28 -6.33 -4.69 -1.98
CA ALA A 28 -5.67 -4.84 -0.69
C ALA A 28 -6.61 -5.36 0.39
N VAL A 29 -6.00 -5.88 1.47
CA VAL A 29 -6.69 -6.25 2.70
C VAL A 29 -6.02 -5.51 3.87
N VAL A 30 -6.84 -4.87 4.70
CA VAL A 30 -6.39 -4.22 5.94
C VAL A 30 -6.94 -5.01 7.12
N ARG A 31 -6.08 -5.33 8.09
CA ARG A 31 -6.47 -5.99 9.35
C ARG A 31 -6.07 -5.15 10.53
N ARG A 32 -7.00 -4.95 11.48
CA ARG A 32 -6.69 -4.30 12.75
C ARG A 32 -6.16 -5.33 13.76
N PHE A 33 -5.13 -4.92 14.47
CA PHE A 33 -4.57 -5.63 15.60
C PHE A 33 -4.59 -4.70 16.80
N ALA A 34 -4.94 -5.24 17.96
CA ALA A 34 -4.85 -4.55 19.23
C ALA A 34 -3.91 -5.36 20.14
N PHE A 35 -2.88 -4.72 20.66
CA PHE A 35 -1.90 -5.32 21.56
C PHE A 35 -1.90 -4.59 22.91
N GLY A 36 -1.35 -5.23 23.95
CA GLY A 36 -1.15 -4.59 25.25
C GLY A 36 -2.39 -4.53 26.13
N ASP A 37 -2.48 -3.48 26.95
CA ASP A 37 -3.54 -3.29 27.97
C ASP A 37 -4.93 -3.20 27.32
N PRO A 38 -5.91 -4.04 27.73
CA PRO A 38 -7.28 -3.95 27.25
C PRO A 38 -7.95 -2.58 27.42
N ASN A 39 -7.57 -1.80 28.44
CA ASN A 39 -8.13 -0.48 28.70
C ASN A 39 -7.48 0.63 27.86
N ARG A 40 -6.26 0.38 27.35
CA ARG A 40 -5.51 1.29 26.48
C ARG A 40 -4.75 0.49 25.41
N PRO A 41 -5.48 -0.14 24.48
CA PRO A 41 -4.85 -1.03 23.53
C PRO A 41 -3.98 -0.25 22.55
N ASP A 42 -2.82 -0.82 22.23
CA ASP A 42 -1.96 -0.33 21.17
C ASP A 42 -2.47 -0.84 19.81
N ILE A 43 -3.06 0.05 19.02
CA ILE A 43 -3.75 -0.30 17.77
C ILE A 43 -2.81 -0.17 16.58
N TRP A 44 -2.75 -1.25 15.79
CA TRP A 44 -2.01 -1.33 14.55
C TRP A 44 -2.88 -1.85 13.41
N PHE A 45 -2.59 -1.42 12.19
CA PHE A 45 -3.26 -1.85 10.98
C PHE A 45 -2.24 -2.50 10.06
N ARG A 46 -2.39 -3.80 9.80
CA ARG A 46 -1.58 -4.54 8.83
C ARG A 46 -2.20 -4.41 7.46
N VAL A 47 -1.40 -3.98 6.49
CA VAL A 47 -1.83 -3.78 5.11
C VAL A 47 -1.13 -4.80 4.23
N VAL A 48 -1.90 -5.62 3.52
CA VAL A 48 -1.38 -6.62 2.58
C VAL A 48 -2.02 -6.47 1.21
N THR A 49 -1.33 -6.95 0.17
CA THR A 49 -1.92 -7.07 -1.16
C THR A 49 -3.13 -8.02 -1.12
N TRP A 50 -4.04 -7.85 -2.07
CA TRP A 50 -5.11 -8.82 -2.24
C TRP A 50 -4.65 -10.03 -3.05
N ALA A 51 -5.03 -11.21 -2.58
CA ALA A 51 -5.02 -12.46 -3.31
C ALA A 51 -6.17 -13.35 -2.80
N PRO A 52 -6.71 -14.26 -3.65
CA PRO A 52 -7.77 -15.17 -3.26
C PRO A 52 -7.40 -16.04 -2.04
N ARG A 53 -6.14 -16.49 -1.99
CA ARG A 53 -5.59 -17.24 -0.86
C ARG A 53 -4.56 -16.40 -0.11
N SER A 54 -4.39 -16.70 1.18
CA SER A 54 -3.57 -15.90 2.08
C SER A 54 -2.08 -15.92 1.72
N GLU A 55 -1.62 -17.01 1.13
CA GLU A 55 -0.21 -17.27 0.78
C GLU A 55 0.26 -16.40 -0.38
N GLY A 56 -0.67 -15.93 -1.23
CA GLY A 56 -0.38 -15.00 -2.32
C GLY A 56 -0.34 -13.53 -1.89
N ARG A 57 -0.59 -13.23 -0.61
CA ARG A 57 -0.64 -11.85 -0.11
C ARG A 57 0.73 -11.43 0.41
N GLU A 58 1.18 -10.27 -0.05
CA GLU A 58 2.44 -9.67 0.39
C GLU A 58 2.18 -8.52 1.34
N LEU A 59 3.06 -8.36 2.34
CA LEU A 59 3.00 -7.23 3.26
C LEU A 59 3.36 -5.93 2.52
N ILE A 60 2.46 -4.96 2.58
CA ILE A 60 2.72 -3.59 2.11
C ILE A 60 3.30 -2.77 3.27
N GLY A 61 2.71 -2.89 4.47
CA GLY A 61 3.22 -2.21 5.66
C GLY A 61 2.30 -2.29 6.88
N TRP A 62 2.73 -1.61 7.94
CA TRP A 62 1.96 -1.42 9.17
C TRP A 62 1.69 0.06 9.39
N CYS A 63 0.49 0.38 9.85
CA CYS A 63 0.03 1.75 10.07
C CYS A 63 -0.61 1.90 11.44
N ARG A 64 -0.64 3.14 11.94
CA ARG A 64 -1.24 3.48 13.25
C ARG A 64 -2.72 3.83 13.17
N THR A 65 -3.20 4.16 11.98
CA THR A 65 -4.60 4.49 11.71
C THR A 65 -5.12 3.76 10.47
N LEU A 66 -6.44 3.63 10.35
CA LEU A 66 -7.07 3.01 9.19
C LEU A 66 -6.87 3.87 7.94
N GLU A 67 -6.89 5.19 8.08
CA GLU A 67 -6.69 6.15 6.98
C GLU A 67 -5.28 6.05 6.39
N ALA A 68 -4.27 5.92 7.24
CA ALA A 68 -2.90 5.69 6.77
C ALA A 68 -2.77 4.33 6.06
N ALA A 69 -3.48 3.31 6.58
CA ALA A 69 -3.49 1.99 5.97
C ALA A 69 -4.14 1.98 4.58
N THR A 70 -5.29 2.65 4.42
CA THR A 70 -5.98 2.75 3.11
C THR A 70 -5.18 3.60 2.12
N ALA A 71 -4.53 4.67 2.57
CA ALA A 71 -3.64 5.49 1.74
C ALA A 71 -2.43 4.68 1.23
N VAL A 72 -1.75 3.93 2.09
CA VAL A 72 -0.64 3.05 1.71
C VAL A 72 -1.09 1.96 0.71
N ALA A 73 -2.27 1.38 0.92
CA ALA A 73 -2.83 0.42 -0.01
C ALA A 73 -3.13 1.01 -1.39
N TRP A 74 -3.64 2.25 -1.43
CA TRP A 74 -3.87 2.98 -2.67
C TRP A 74 -2.57 3.31 -3.40
N ASP A 75 -1.56 3.80 -2.68
CA ASP A 75 -0.23 4.04 -3.24
C ASP A 75 0.36 2.78 -3.87
N HIS A 76 0.22 1.62 -3.21
CA HIS A 76 0.65 0.34 -3.76
C HIS A 76 -0.05 0.04 -5.09
N ARG A 77 -1.37 0.27 -5.16
CA ARG A 77 -2.14 0.05 -6.39
C ARG A 77 -1.61 0.92 -7.53
N CYS A 78 -1.46 2.22 -7.31
CA CYS A 78 -0.94 3.16 -8.31
C CYS A 78 0.50 2.80 -8.73
N ALA A 79 1.33 2.41 -7.77
CA ALA A 79 2.68 1.93 -8.02
C ALA A 79 2.69 0.67 -8.88
N ALA A 80 1.79 -0.29 -8.61
CA ALA A 80 1.69 -1.55 -9.37
C ALA A 80 1.22 -1.33 -10.80
N GLU A 81 0.27 -0.41 -11.01
CA GLU A 81 -0.14 0.03 -12.35
C GLU A 81 1.02 0.70 -13.08
N SER A 82 1.70 1.65 -12.44
CA SER A 82 2.86 2.35 -13.03
C SER A 82 3.99 1.40 -13.43
N TRP A 83 4.32 0.43 -12.58
CA TRP A 83 5.32 -0.59 -12.86
C TRP A 83 4.91 -1.50 -14.02
N ARG A 84 3.63 -1.93 -14.08
CA ARG A 84 3.11 -2.73 -15.20
C ARG A 84 3.24 -1.98 -16.52
N HIS A 85 2.89 -0.69 -16.54
CA HIS A 85 3.04 0.14 -17.74
C HIS A 85 4.52 0.31 -18.16
N HIS A 86 5.42 0.50 -17.20
CA HIS A 86 6.86 0.60 -17.46
C HIS A 86 7.42 -0.69 -18.08
N MET A 87 7.04 -1.85 -17.55
CA MET A 87 7.48 -3.14 -18.10
C MET A 87 6.85 -3.44 -19.47
N ALA A 88 5.58 -3.13 -19.66
CA ALA A 88 4.90 -3.28 -20.96
C ALA A 88 5.58 -2.44 -22.06
N LYS A 89 6.01 -1.21 -21.73
CA LYS A 89 6.76 -0.36 -22.66
C LYS A 89 8.09 -0.98 -23.10
N ARG A 90 8.70 -1.80 -22.24
CA ARG A 90 9.92 -2.56 -22.53
C ARG A 90 9.67 -3.87 -23.28
N ARG A 91 8.40 -4.20 -23.57
CA ARG A 91 7.96 -5.46 -24.19
C ARG A 91 8.47 -6.69 -23.42
N SER A 92 8.61 -6.58 -22.11
CA SER A 92 8.98 -7.71 -21.26
C SER A 92 7.84 -8.72 -21.21
N ASP A 93 8.18 -10.01 -21.30
CA ASP A 93 7.20 -11.07 -21.12
C ASP A 93 6.74 -11.20 -19.66
N THR A 94 5.68 -11.97 -19.43
CA THR A 94 5.08 -12.15 -18.10
C THR A 94 6.03 -12.80 -17.09
N ALA A 95 6.90 -13.72 -17.53
CA ALA A 95 7.84 -14.41 -16.65
C ALA A 95 8.92 -13.44 -16.14
N THR A 96 9.46 -12.62 -17.03
CA THR A 96 10.42 -11.56 -16.74
C THR A 96 9.80 -10.50 -15.83
N MET A 97 8.55 -10.11 -16.10
CA MET A 97 7.81 -9.21 -15.21
C MET A 97 7.70 -9.78 -13.80
N ALA A 98 7.27 -11.03 -13.64
CA ALA A 98 7.14 -11.65 -12.31
C ALA A 98 8.49 -11.72 -11.58
N ALA A 99 9.57 -12.11 -12.27
CA ALA A 99 10.91 -12.22 -11.69
C ALA A 99 11.51 -10.88 -11.26
N GLN A 100 11.17 -9.79 -11.95
CA GLN A 100 11.70 -8.45 -11.68
C GLN A 100 10.79 -7.59 -10.80
N ARG A 101 9.65 -8.12 -10.35
CA ARG A 101 8.71 -7.36 -9.53
C ARG A 101 9.31 -7.11 -8.14
N PRO A 102 9.53 -5.85 -7.73
CA PRO A 102 9.91 -5.55 -6.35
C PRO A 102 8.84 -6.03 -5.38
N SER A 103 9.19 -6.20 -4.11
CA SER A 103 8.18 -6.47 -3.08
C SER A 103 7.15 -5.34 -3.02
N ALA A 104 5.93 -5.66 -2.56
CA ALA A 104 4.87 -4.66 -2.44
C ALA A 104 5.29 -3.42 -1.62
N ALA A 105 6.06 -3.60 -0.55
CA ALA A 105 6.60 -2.52 0.27
C ALA A 105 7.62 -1.65 -0.49
N GLU A 106 8.56 -2.27 -1.21
CA GLU A 106 9.55 -1.53 -2.01
C GLU A 106 8.91 -0.75 -3.15
N LEU A 107 7.88 -1.33 -3.77
CA LEU A 107 7.13 -0.69 -4.85
C LEU A 107 6.50 0.63 -4.37
N VAL A 108 5.88 0.62 -3.19
CA VAL A 108 5.35 1.84 -2.54
C VAL A 108 6.46 2.83 -2.23
N ARG A 109 7.59 2.36 -1.68
CA ARG A 109 8.74 3.22 -1.36
C ARG A 109 9.26 3.95 -2.60
N PHE A 110 9.48 3.24 -3.69
CA PHE A 110 9.96 3.83 -4.95
C PHE A 110 8.93 4.80 -5.54
N TYR A 111 7.65 4.44 -5.51
CA TYR A 111 6.59 5.31 -5.99
C TYR A 111 6.52 6.64 -5.22
N ARG A 112 6.54 6.59 -3.88
CA ARG A 112 6.55 7.80 -3.05
C ARG A 112 7.79 8.65 -3.27
N ALA A 113 8.97 8.03 -3.42
CA ALA A 113 10.20 8.75 -3.74
C ALA A 113 10.11 9.45 -5.12
N ALA A 114 9.49 8.80 -6.10
CA ALA A 114 9.26 9.39 -7.43
C ALA A 114 8.29 10.57 -7.38
N LEU A 115 7.18 10.46 -6.64
CA LEU A 115 6.23 11.58 -6.44
C LEU A 115 6.89 12.77 -5.74
N ALA A 116 7.66 12.52 -4.68
CA ALA A 116 8.39 13.57 -3.97
C ALA A 116 9.38 14.30 -4.89
N SER A 117 10.08 13.54 -5.76
CA SER A 117 11.02 14.10 -6.73
C SER A 117 10.33 14.94 -7.81
N GLN A 118 9.15 14.52 -8.27
CA GLN A 118 8.34 15.28 -9.23
C GLN A 118 7.81 16.58 -8.62
N GLY A 119 7.30 16.54 -7.38
CA GLY A 119 6.90 17.74 -6.64
C GLY A 119 8.05 18.72 -6.47
N ALA A 120 9.22 18.24 -6.05
CA ALA A 120 10.42 19.07 -5.92
C ALA A 120 10.87 19.69 -7.25
N ARG A 121 10.75 18.96 -8.37
CA ARG A 121 11.04 19.48 -9.70
C ARG A 121 10.04 20.56 -10.14
N ALA A 122 8.75 20.40 -9.82
CA ALA A 122 7.72 21.38 -10.13
C ALA A 122 7.89 22.69 -9.32
N LEU A 123 8.43 22.60 -8.10
CA LEU A 123 8.69 23.74 -7.22
C LEU A 123 9.99 24.51 -7.55
N ARG A 124 10.86 23.99 -8.44
CA ARG A 124 12.07 24.71 -8.88
C ARG A 124 11.70 25.74 -9.96
N PRO A 125 11.82 27.06 -9.72
CA PRO A 125 11.63 28.05 -10.77
C PRO A 125 12.66 27.82 -11.88
N SER A 126 12.22 27.88 -13.14
CA SER A 126 13.11 27.79 -14.29
C SER A 126 14.06 28.99 -14.27
N LEU A 127 15.29 28.80 -13.80
CA LEU A 127 16.39 29.75 -14.01
C LEU A 127 16.79 29.72 -15.48
N SER A 128 15.92 30.21 -16.36
CA SER A 128 16.25 30.51 -17.75
C SER A 128 16.70 31.96 -17.84
N ARG A 129 18.00 32.14 -17.67
CA ARG A 129 18.86 33.02 -18.49
C ARG A 129 18.39 34.48 -18.66
N ALA A 130 18.55 35.29 -17.62
CA ALA A 130 18.82 36.72 -17.79
C ALA A 130 20.32 36.90 -18.08
N THR A 131 20.73 36.64 -19.33
CA THR A 131 22.02 37.17 -19.80
C THR A 131 21.84 38.66 -20.00
N MET A 132 22.43 39.42 -19.10
CA MET A 132 22.78 40.84 -19.22
C MET A 132 23.37 41.09 -20.62
N GLY A 133 22.72 41.92 -21.42
CA GLY A 133 23.34 42.57 -22.58
C GLY A 133 23.86 43.95 -22.13
N PRO A 134 25.04 44.37 -22.63
CA PRO A 134 25.76 45.57 -22.16
C PRO A 134 25.03 46.88 -22.46
#